data_AF-A0A7W0RKL5-F1
#
_entry.id   AF-A0A7W0RKL5-F1
#
_cell.length_a   1.000
_cell.length_b   1.000
_cell.length_c   1.000
_cell.angle_alpha   90.00
_cell.angle_beta   90.00
_cell.angle_gamma   90.00
#
_symmetry.space_group_name_H-M   'P 1'
#
loop_
_entity.id
_entity.type
_entity.pdbx_description
1 polymer ?
#
loop_
_entity_poly.entity_id
_entity_poly.type
_entity_poly.pdbx_seq_one_letter_code
_entity_poly.pdbx_strand_id
1 'polypeptide(L)'
;MSEAVATEVRQTLDASLADARIADAVLAGRLSRAVEYAGFGEPAEGSWPGRTASATQPRAADNGTVAEVTDLTARRRQTAERDLAEAEDSLRIAQADRRAAKTENEQTESILQAAQREVDRMRADLDTAEQKAAAAEEGLDGARLRLGRADHAVRQAEQTREEAAFRVAELEER
;
A
#
# COMPACT_ATOMS: atom_id res chain seq x y z
N MET A 1 -9.23 -4.85 -18.83
CA MET A 1 -8.43 -3.81 -19.52
C MET A 1 -7.22 -4.50 -20.12
N SER A 2 -6.97 -4.38 -21.43
CA SER A 2 -5.86 -5.07 -22.08
C SER A 2 -4.54 -4.34 -21.83
N GLU A 3 -3.47 -5.11 -21.71
CA GLU A 3 -2.10 -4.65 -21.44
C GLU A 3 -1.57 -3.68 -22.52
N ALA A 4 -2.07 -3.81 -23.75
CA ALA A 4 -1.82 -2.89 -24.85
C ALA A 4 -2.33 -1.48 -24.56
N VAL A 5 -3.55 -1.35 -23.99
CA VAL A 5 -4.15 -0.05 -23.66
C VAL A 5 -3.40 0.64 -22.52
N ALA A 6 -2.90 -0.13 -21.54
CA ALA A 6 -2.10 0.43 -20.44
C ALA A 6 -0.75 0.97 -20.93
N THR A 7 -0.14 0.30 -21.92
CA THR A 7 1.16 0.72 -22.48
C THR A 7 1.02 2.00 -23.31
N GLU A 8 -0.04 2.09 -24.12
CA GLU A 8 -0.32 3.26 -24.96
C GLU A 8 -0.66 4.51 -24.13
N VAL A 9 -1.43 4.33 -23.05
CA VAL A 9 -1.74 5.41 -22.10
C VAL A 9 -0.48 5.90 -21.40
N ARG A 10 0.43 5.01 -20.99
CA ARG A 10 1.68 5.37 -20.33
C ARG A 10 2.62 6.15 -21.25
N GLN A 11 2.75 5.71 -22.51
CA GLN A 11 3.58 6.43 -23.50
C GLN A 11 3.03 7.82 -23.81
N THR A 12 1.71 7.97 -23.86
CA THR A 12 1.06 9.28 -24.09
C THR A 12 1.23 10.23 -22.90
N LEU A 13 1.19 9.70 -21.67
CA LEU A 13 1.46 10.46 -20.44
C LEU A 13 2.92 10.93 -20.36
N ASP A 14 3.88 10.04 -20.64
CA ASP A 14 5.30 10.39 -20.63
C ASP A 14 5.63 11.46 -21.68
N ALA A 15 5.00 11.39 -22.86
CA ALA A 15 5.15 12.41 -23.90
C ALA A 15 4.53 13.77 -23.50
N SER A 16 3.39 13.75 -22.80
CA SER A 16 2.70 14.97 -22.36
C SER A 16 3.45 15.69 -21.23
N LEU A 17 4.22 14.95 -20.43
CA LEU A 17 5.07 15.49 -19.36
C LEU A 17 6.37 16.13 -19.87
N ALA A 18 6.72 15.94 -21.15
CA ALA A 18 7.89 16.57 -21.76
C ALA A 18 7.67 18.08 -22.07
N ASP A 19 6.41 18.53 -22.15
CA ASP A 19 6.08 19.96 -22.26
C ASP A 19 5.78 20.53 -20.87
N ALA A 20 6.65 21.43 -20.40
CA ALA A 20 6.59 22.02 -19.06
C ALA A 20 5.25 22.72 -18.76
N ARG A 21 4.54 23.24 -19.77
CA ARG A 21 3.23 23.90 -19.55
C ARG A 21 2.08 22.91 -19.39
N ILE A 22 2.21 21.71 -19.97
CA ILE A 22 1.21 20.63 -19.89
C ILE A 22 1.46 19.79 -18.63
N ALA A 23 2.72 19.60 -18.24
CA ALA A 23 3.10 18.88 -17.03
C ALA A 23 2.46 19.48 -15.75
N ASP A 24 2.46 20.80 -15.61
CA ASP A 24 1.81 21.48 -14.49
C ASP A 24 0.28 21.28 -14.48
N ALA A 25 -0.37 21.24 -15.64
CA ALA A 25 -1.81 21.03 -15.75
C ALA A 25 -2.23 19.58 -15.46
N VAL A 26 -1.41 18.61 -15.86
CA VAL A 26 -1.59 17.18 -15.58
C VAL A 26 -1.38 16.90 -14.09
N LEU A 27 -0.28 17.39 -13.50
CA LEU A 27 0.03 17.21 -12.08
C LEU A 27 -0.99 17.89 -11.16
N ALA A 28 -1.58 19.00 -11.59
CA ALA A 28 -2.64 19.69 -10.86
C ALA A 28 -4.04 19.05 -11.01
N GLY A 29 -4.19 17.98 -11.82
CA GLY A 29 -5.46 17.27 -12.02
C GLY A 29 -6.52 18.08 -12.77
N ARG A 30 -6.14 19.09 -13.56
CA ARG A 30 -7.06 20.04 -14.22
C ARG A 30 -7.10 19.91 -15.74
N LEU A 31 -7.09 18.68 -16.26
CA LEU A 31 -7.36 18.47 -17.69
C LEU A 31 -8.88 18.47 -17.94
N SER A 32 -9.42 19.63 -18.30
CA SER A 32 -10.84 19.80 -18.62
C SER A 32 -11.20 19.51 -20.08
N ARG A 33 -10.21 19.21 -20.94
CA ARG A 33 -10.39 18.79 -22.34
C ARG A 33 -9.31 17.81 -22.80
N ALA A 34 -9.67 16.97 -23.77
CA ALA A 34 -8.72 16.11 -24.46
C ALA A 34 -7.69 16.95 -25.21
N VAL A 35 -6.40 16.63 -25.02
CA VAL A 35 -5.31 17.22 -25.79
C VAL A 35 -5.23 16.46 -27.11
N GLU A 36 -5.65 17.09 -28.21
CA GLU A 36 -5.49 16.52 -29.54
C GLU A 36 -4.01 16.62 -29.94
N TYR A 37 -3.38 15.45 -30.06
CA TYR A 37 -2.02 15.29 -30.52
C TYR A 37 -1.98 15.44 -32.04
N ALA A 38 -1.42 16.55 -32.53
CA ALA A 38 -1.07 16.69 -33.94
C ALA A 38 0.17 15.80 -34.20
N GLY A 39 -0.05 14.70 -34.93
CA GLY A 39 0.96 13.69 -35.23
C GLY A 39 2.23 14.25 -35.87
N PHE A 40 3.32 13.50 -35.66
CA PHE A 40 4.62 13.71 -36.31
C PHE A 40 4.49 13.90 -37.83
N GLY A 41 5.01 15.02 -38.32
CA GLY A 41 5.27 15.30 -39.73
C GLY A 41 6.18 16.52 -39.85
N GLU A 42 7.28 16.41 -40.60
CA GLU A 42 8.24 17.49 -40.88
C GLU A 42 7.55 18.79 -41.34
N PRO A 43 8.10 19.98 -41.02
CA PRO A 43 7.55 21.22 -41.54
C PRO A 43 7.81 21.29 -43.05
N ALA A 44 6.78 20.96 -43.84
CA ALA A 44 6.76 21.29 -45.26
C ALA A 44 6.78 22.82 -45.43
N GLU A 45 7.75 23.30 -46.20
CA GLU A 45 7.85 24.67 -46.65
C GLU A 45 6.57 25.13 -47.36
N GLY A 46 6.10 26.32 -46.99
CA GLY A 46 5.19 27.11 -47.82
C GLY A 46 3.70 26.96 -47.51
N SER A 47 3.17 27.91 -46.74
CA SER A 47 1.90 28.62 -47.04
C SER A 47 1.40 29.36 -45.81
N TRP A 48 1.86 30.60 -45.63
CA TRP A 48 1.14 31.61 -44.84
C TRP A 48 0.55 32.65 -45.80
N PRO A 49 -0.77 32.71 -46.02
CA PRO A 49 -1.37 33.86 -46.66
C PRO A 49 -1.88 34.83 -45.59
N GLY A 50 -1.33 36.06 -45.57
CA GLY A 50 -1.92 37.16 -44.81
C GLY A 50 -0.93 38.11 -44.14
N ARG A 51 0.12 38.57 -44.86
CA ARG A 51 0.91 39.73 -44.43
C ARG A 51 0.72 40.87 -45.43
N THR A 52 -0.25 41.74 -45.18
CA THR A 52 -0.25 43.09 -45.74
C THR A 52 0.41 44.01 -44.72
N ALA A 53 1.55 44.57 -45.11
CA ALA A 53 2.20 45.65 -44.41
C ALA A 53 1.24 46.86 -44.31
N SER A 54 1.10 47.41 -43.11
CA SER A 54 0.58 48.76 -42.94
C SER A 54 1.53 49.55 -42.05
N ALA A 55 1.98 50.65 -42.65
CA ALA A 55 2.72 51.80 -42.17
C ALA A 55 3.02 51.92 -40.67
N THR A 56 4.30 52.17 -40.40
CA THR A 56 4.85 52.98 -39.32
C THR A 56 3.89 54.07 -38.82
N GLN A 57 3.40 53.93 -37.59
CA GLN A 57 2.99 55.08 -36.78
C GLN A 57 4.13 55.38 -35.80
N PRO A 58 4.56 56.65 -35.65
CA PRO A 58 5.55 57.03 -34.66
C PRO A 58 4.94 56.79 -33.28
N ARG A 59 5.55 55.86 -32.53
CA ARG A 59 5.31 55.63 -31.12
C ARG A 59 5.57 56.95 -30.41
N ALA A 60 4.50 57.63 -29.98
CA ALA A 60 4.60 58.70 -29.00
C ALA A 60 5.39 58.12 -27.83
N ALA A 61 6.53 58.77 -27.52
CA ALA A 61 7.26 58.49 -26.30
C ALA A 61 6.34 58.90 -25.15
N ASP A 62 5.60 57.92 -24.65
CA ASP A 62 4.82 58.02 -23.44
C ASP A 62 5.83 58.14 -22.29
N ASN A 63 6.24 59.37 -22.04
CA ASN A 63 7.04 59.74 -20.88
C ASN A 63 6.10 59.71 -19.67
N GLY A 64 5.76 58.49 -19.23
CA GLY A 64 5.04 58.26 -17.99
C GLY A 64 5.69 59.09 -16.89
N THR A 65 4.91 59.95 -16.26
CA THR A 65 5.43 60.86 -15.24
C THR A 65 6.06 60.06 -14.10
N VAL A 66 7.11 60.58 -13.47
CA VAL A 66 7.81 59.90 -12.35
C VAL A 66 6.82 59.46 -11.25
N ALA A 67 5.72 60.20 -11.06
CA ALA A 67 4.65 59.85 -10.13
C ALA A 67 3.92 58.54 -10.47
N GLU A 68 3.67 58.26 -11.75
CA GLU A 68 2.94 57.08 -12.23
C GLU A 68 3.79 55.81 -12.16
N VAL A 69 5.10 55.93 -12.47
CA VAL A 69 6.08 54.84 -12.27
C VAL A 69 6.24 54.52 -10.77
N THR A 70 6.20 55.54 -9.90
CA THR A 70 6.31 55.36 -8.45
C THR A 70 5.08 54.64 -7.88
N ASP A 71 3.86 54.99 -8.33
CA ASP A 71 2.61 54.31 -7.92
C ASP A 71 2.57 52.84 -8.40
N LEU A 72 2.95 52.57 -9.65
CA LEU A 72 3.07 51.19 -10.15
C LEU A 72 4.07 50.36 -9.35
N THR A 73 5.20 50.96 -8.97
CA THR A 73 6.24 50.28 -8.17
C THR A 73 5.74 50.00 -6.76
N ALA A 74 5.01 50.94 -6.13
CA ALA A 74 4.39 50.75 -4.83
C ALA A 74 3.35 49.63 -4.83
N ARG A 75 2.47 49.58 -5.85
CA ARG A 75 1.48 48.52 -6.01
C ARG A 75 2.14 47.15 -6.21
N ARG A 76 3.17 47.07 -7.06
CA ARG A 76 3.93 45.82 -7.26
C ARG A 76 4.59 45.33 -5.98
N ARG A 77 5.15 46.25 -5.19
CA ARG A 77 5.72 45.91 -3.87
C ARG A 77 4.64 45.38 -2.92
N GLN A 78 3.49 46.03 -2.85
CA GLN A 78 2.37 45.58 -2.01
C GLN A 78 1.87 44.19 -2.41
N THR A 79 1.75 43.91 -3.72
CA THR A 79 1.39 42.57 -4.22
C THR A 79 2.46 41.55 -3.82
N ALA A 80 3.74 41.85 -4.02
CA ALA A 80 4.82 40.93 -3.64
C ALA A 80 4.88 40.65 -2.13
N GLU A 81 4.62 41.66 -1.28
CA GLU A 81 4.54 41.49 0.17
C GLU A 81 3.35 40.60 0.58
N ARG A 82 2.20 40.75 -0.09
CA ARG A 82 1.04 39.87 0.11
C ARG A 82 1.33 38.44 -0.34
N ASP A 83 1.92 38.26 -1.51
CA ASP A 83 2.25 36.94 -2.06
C ASP A 83 3.27 36.22 -1.16
N LEU A 84 4.26 36.96 -0.62
CA LEU A 84 5.20 36.43 0.35
C LEU A 84 4.49 35.96 1.63
N ALA A 85 3.60 36.78 2.19
CA ALA A 85 2.86 36.43 3.40
C ALA A 85 1.97 35.18 3.19
N GLU A 86 1.32 35.06 2.02
CA GLU A 86 0.53 33.89 1.66
C GLU A 86 1.40 32.63 1.48
N ALA A 87 2.58 32.78 0.87
CA ALA A 87 3.53 31.68 0.72
C ALA A 87 4.11 31.22 2.07
N GLU A 88 4.42 32.16 2.98
CA GLU A 88 4.88 31.85 4.34
C GLU A 88 3.80 31.12 5.15
N ASP A 89 2.54 31.54 5.04
CA ASP A 89 1.43 30.87 5.71
C ASP A 89 1.20 29.46 5.16
N SER A 90 1.23 29.32 3.82
CA SER A 90 1.13 28.03 3.14
C SER A 90 2.27 27.08 3.55
N LEU A 91 3.50 27.60 3.64
CA LEU A 91 4.66 26.83 4.11
C LEU A 91 4.47 26.36 5.55
N ARG A 92 3.97 27.25 6.44
CA ARG A 92 3.71 26.92 7.84
C ARG A 92 2.67 25.80 7.97
N ILE A 93 1.58 25.87 7.19
CA ILE A 93 0.55 24.83 7.16
C ILE A 93 1.14 23.51 6.66
N ALA A 94 1.83 23.51 5.51
CA ALA A 94 2.44 22.31 4.96
C ALA A 94 3.47 21.66 5.91
N GLN A 95 4.23 22.47 6.66
CA GLN A 95 5.13 21.96 7.68
C GLN A 95 4.40 21.32 8.87
N ALA A 96 3.26 21.88 9.28
CA ALA A 96 2.43 21.30 10.33
C ALA A 96 1.83 19.95 9.87
N ASP A 97 1.28 19.91 8.65
CA ASP A 97 0.71 18.69 8.06
C ASP A 97 1.76 17.60 7.92
N ARG A 98 2.97 17.95 7.47
CA ARG A 98 4.09 16.99 7.39
C ARG A 98 4.44 16.41 8.76
N ARG A 99 4.43 17.20 9.82
CA ARG A 99 4.71 16.72 11.19
C ARG A 99 3.60 15.81 11.71
N ALA A 100 2.34 16.17 11.43
CA ALA A 100 1.19 15.35 11.78
C ALA A 100 1.25 13.98 11.08
N ALA A 101 1.46 13.98 9.76
CA ALA A 101 1.59 12.76 8.97
C ALA A 101 2.80 11.90 9.41
N LYS A 102 3.93 12.50 9.78
CA LYS A 102 5.08 11.76 10.32
C LYS A 102 4.72 11.06 11.63
N THR A 103 4.05 11.77 12.54
CA THR A 103 3.58 11.20 13.82
C THR A 103 2.61 10.04 13.61
N GLU A 104 1.65 10.21 12.70
CA GLU A 104 0.67 9.17 12.36
C GLU A 104 1.34 7.94 11.75
N ASN A 105 2.33 8.14 10.88
CA ASN A 105 3.11 7.04 10.31
C ASN A 105 3.87 6.28 11.40
N GLU A 106 4.60 6.98 12.27
CA GLU A 106 5.34 6.36 13.39
C GLU A 106 4.42 5.56 14.33
N GLN A 107 3.22 6.08 14.62
CA GLN A 107 2.20 5.37 15.41
C GLN A 107 1.72 4.12 14.68
N THR A 108 1.44 4.21 13.39
CA THR A 108 0.99 3.08 12.58
C THR A 108 2.07 2.01 12.46
N GLU A 109 3.34 2.38 12.26
CA GLU A 109 4.47 1.46 12.27
C GLU A 109 4.60 0.74 13.62
N SER A 110 4.43 1.46 14.74
CA SER A 110 4.43 0.86 16.08
C SER A 110 3.29 -0.15 16.25
N ILE A 111 2.08 0.17 15.79
CA ILE A 111 0.93 -0.74 15.84
C ILE A 111 1.19 -1.99 14.99
N LEU A 112 1.73 -1.82 13.78
CA LEU A 112 2.06 -2.92 12.89
C LEU A 112 3.09 -3.87 13.53
N GLN A 113 4.15 -3.33 14.13
CA GLN A 113 5.17 -4.12 14.82
C GLN A 113 4.61 -4.86 16.04
N ALA A 114 3.67 -4.26 16.78
CA ALA A 114 3.00 -4.93 17.89
C ALA A 114 2.12 -6.08 17.40
N ALA A 115 1.36 -5.86 16.33
CA ALA A 115 0.53 -6.89 15.71
C ALA A 115 1.37 -8.06 15.16
N GLN A 116 2.51 -7.78 14.54
CA GLN A 116 3.43 -8.82 14.05
C GLN A 116 3.97 -9.69 15.20
N ARG A 117 4.38 -9.07 16.31
CA ARG A 117 4.82 -9.80 17.51
C ARG A 117 3.72 -10.69 18.08
N GLU A 118 2.48 -10.22 18.07
CA GLU A 118 1.34 -11.02 18.53
C GLU A 118 1.09 -12.22 17.60
N VAL A 119 1.19 -12.05 16.28
CA VAL A 119 1.10 -13.16 15.32
C VAL A 119 2.20 -14.20 15.55
N ASP A 120 3.44 -13.77 15.78
CA ASP A 120 4.54 -14.69 16.02
C ASP A 120 4.36 -15.46 17.35
N ARG A 121 3.84 -14.79 18.38
CA ARG A 121 3.45 -15.45 19.63
C ARG A 121 2.37 -16.50 19.39
N MET A 122 1.30 -16.16 18.68
CA MET A 122 0.21 -17.09 18.39
C MET A 122 0.69 -18.32 17.61
N ARG A 123 1.66 -18.14 16.70
CA ARG A 123 2.29 -19.26 15.99
C ARG A 123 3.06 -20.18 16.94
N ALA A 124 3.86 -19.62 17.84
CA ALA A 124 4.58 -20.42 18.83
C ALA A 124 3.63 -21.16 19.79
N ASP A 125 2.52 -20.53 20.18
CA ASP A 125 1.48 -21.15 20.99
C ASP A 125 0.79 -22.30 20.23
N LEU A 126 0.54 -22.13 18.93
CA LEU A 126 0.00 -23.18 18.06
C LEU A 126 0.96 -24.37 17.96
N ASP A 127 2.24 -24.13 17.63
CA ASP A 127 3.25 -25.19 17.53
C ASP A 127 3.34 -25.99 18.85
N THR A 128 3.28 -25.30 19.98
CA THR A 128 3.28 -25.92 21.32
C THR A 128 2.03 -26.77 21.54
N ALA A 129 0.86 -26.30 21.11
CA ALA A 129 -0.39 -27.03 21.24
C ALA A 129 -0.39 -28.30 20.35
N GLU A 130 0.13 -28.21 19.13
CA GLU A 130 0.27 -29.34 18.21
C GLU A 130 1.21 -30.42 18.79
N GLN A 131 2.35 -30.02 19.36
CA GLN A 131 3.25 -30.96 20.04
C GLN A 131 2.59 -31.68 21.22
N LYS A 132 1.80 -30.94 22.02
CA LYS A 132 1.03 -31.53 23.13
C LYS A 132 -0.03 -32.50 22.64
N ALA A 133 -0.71 -32.18 21.54
CA ALA A 133 -1.70 -33.06 20.93
C ALA A 133 -1.06 -34.36 20.44
N ALA A 134 0.05 -34.27 19.71
CA ALA A 134 0.78 -35.45 19.22
C ALA A 134 1.28 -36.35 20.37
N ALA A 135 1.83 -35.76 21.44
CA ALA A 135 2.26 -36.52 22.62
C ALA A 135 1.07 -37.21 23.35
N ALA A 136 -0.09 -36.54 23.39
CA ALA A 136 -1.30 -37.12 23.98
C ALA A 136 -1.85 -38.28 23.14
N GLU A 137 -1.79 -38.18 21.81
CA GLU A 137 -2.18 -39.26 20.89
C GLU A 137 -1.28 -40.49 21.08
N GLU A 138 0.05 -40.30 21.11
CA GLU A 138 0.99 -41.39 21.39
C GLU A 138 0.71 -42.04 22.76
N GLY A 139 0.45 -41.22 23.78
CA GLY A 139 0.09 -41.70 25.12
C GLY A 139 -1.20 -42.52 25.13
N LEU A 140 -2.21 -42.09 24.36
CA LEU A 140 -3.49 -42.80 24.21
C LEU A 140 -3.30 -44.15 23.54
N ASP A 141 -2.52 -44.22 22.46
CA ASP A 141 -2.25 -45.48 21.77
C ASP A 141 -1.44 -46.44 22.63
N GLY A 142 -0.45 -45.94 23.37
CA GLY A 142 0.28 -46.72 24.36
C GLY A 142 -0.61 -47.24 25.51
N ALA A 143 -1.60 -46.46 25.94
CA ALA A 143 -2.59 -46.89 26.93
C ALA A 143 -3.52 -47.98 26.37
N ARG A 144 -4.01 -47.82 25.14
CA ARG A 144 -4.85 -48.82 24.45
C ARG A 144 -4.13 -50.16 24.31
N LEU A 145 -2.86 -50.15 23.91
CA LEU A 145 -2.04 -51.37 23.81
C LEU A 145 -1.82 -52.05 25.16
N ARG A 146 -1.65 -51.28 26.25
CA ARG A 146 -1.54 -51.84 27.60
C ARG A 146 -2.86 -52.43 28.07
N LEU A 147 -3.97 -51.75 27.82
CA LEU A 147 -5.30 -52.25 28.15
C LEU A 147 -5.59 -53.57 27.41
N GLY A 148 -5.35 -53.63 26.10
CA GLY A 148 -5.57 -54.87 25.33
C GLY A 148 -4.72 -56.05 25.81
N ARG A 149 -3.47 -55.80 26.23
CA ARG A 149 -2.61 -56.83 26.84
C ARG A 149 -3.13 -57.29 28.21
N ALA A 150 -3.59 -56.36 29.04
CA ALA A 150 -4.17 -56.67 30.34
C ALA A 150 -5.45 -57.51 30.19
N ASP A 151 -6.35 -57.12 29.28
CA ASP A 151 -7.58 -57.86 28.99
C ASP A 151 -7.29 -59.29 28.52
N HIS A 152 -6.28 -59.46 27.66
CA HIS A 152 -5.85 -60.79 27.22
C HIS A 152 -5.31 -61.63 28.39
N ALA A 153 -4.47 -61.05 29.25
CA ALA A 153 -3.93 -61.74 30.41
C ALA A 153 -5.02 -62.15 31.40
N VAL A 154 -6.03 -61.29 31.64
CA VAL A 154 -7.20 -61.62 32.45
C VAL A 154 -7.95 -62.82 31.87
N ARG A 155 -8.27 -62.81 30.56
CA ARG A 155 -8.95 -63.94 29.91
C ARG A 155 -8.18 -65.26 30.05
N GLN A 156 -6.85 -65.23 29.88
CA GLN A 156 -6.03 -66.43 30.06
C GLN A 156 -6.02 -66.94 31.50
N ALA A 157 -5.96 -66.02 32.47
CA ALA A 157 -6.02 -66.37 33.88
C ALA A 157 -7.39 -66.96 34.26
N GLU A 158 -8.49 -66.43 33.72
CA GLU A 158 -9.84 -66.97 33.90
C GLU A 158 -9.96 -68.39 33.35
N GLN A 159 -9.49 -68.63 32.12
CA GLN A 159 -9.47 -69.98 31.53
C GLN A 159 -8.65 -70.96 32.37
N THR A 160 -7.46 -70.56 32.80
CA THR A 160 -6.59 -71.40 33.64
C THR A 160 -7.25 -71.70 34.99
N ARG A 161 -7.95 -70.73 35.58
CA ARG A 161 -8.71 -70.90 36.82
C ARG A 161 -9.85 -71.90 36.63
N GLU A 162 -10.61 -71.81 35.55
CA GLU A 162 -11.71 -72.73 35.23
C GLU A 162 -11.21 -74.16 35.03
N GLU A 163 -10.13 -74.35 34.27
CA GLU A 163 -9.49 -75.65 34.08
C GLU A 163 -8.96 -76.25 35.40
N ALA A 164 -8.41 -75.40 36.28
CA ALA A 164 -7.96 -75.84 37.60
C ALA A 164 -9.14 -76.23 38.49
N ALA A 165 -10.22 -75.45 38.48
CA ALA A 165 -11.43 -75.74 39.25
C ALA A 165 -12.08 -77.06 38.79
N PHE A 166 -12.14 -77.31 37.48
CA PHE A 166 -12.63 -78.57 36.93
C PHE A 166 -11.79 -79.76 37.40
N ARG A 167 -10.46 -79.65 37.37
CA ARG A 167 -9.55 -80.71 37.84
C ARG A 167 -9.70 -81.01 39.33
N VAL A 168 -9.95 -79.99 40.16
CA VAL A 168 -10.21 -80.19 41.60
C VAL A 168 -11.52 -80.96 41.79
N ALA A 169 -12.60 -80.56 41.11
CA ALA A 169 -13.88 -81.25 41.20
C ALA A 169 -13.79 -82.73 40.78
N GLU A 170 -13.05 -83.04 39.71
CA GLU A 170 -12.84 -84.42 39.23
C GLU A 170 -12.11 -85.30 40.27
N LEU A 171 -11.22 -84.71 41.08
CA LEU A 171 -10.53 -85.42 42.15
C LEU A 171 -11.40 -85.65 43.39
N GLU A 172 -12.39 -84.81 43.64
CA GLU A 172 -13.29 -84.93 44.79
C GLU A 172 -14.43 -85.96 44.57
N GLU A 173 -14.76 -86.30 43.33
CA GLU A 173 -15.78 -87.31 42.98
C GLU A 173 -15.26 -88.77 42.92
N ARG A 174 -13.96 -89.00 43.13
CA ARG A 174 -13.32 -90.33 43.12
C ARG A 174 -13.03 -90.87 44.51
#